data_AF-E4QDT5-F1
#
_entry.id   AF-E4QDT5-F1
#
_cell.length_a   1.000
_cell.length_b   1.000
_cell.length_c   1.000
_cell.angle_alpha   90.00
_cell.angle_beta   90.00
_cell.angle_gamma   90.00
#
_symmetry.space_group_name_H-M   'P 1'
#
loop_
_entity.id
_entity.type
_entity.pdbx_description
1 polymer ?
#
loop_
_entity_poly.entity_id
_entity_poly.type
_entity_poly.pdbx_seq_one_letter_code
_entity_poly.pdbx_strand_id
1 'polypeptide(L)'
;MAYVGQPIPTTVYNVNAGKVSDGKSVRVTVPENTTIEAGKFYMLDGFLGCAMQSVTTGAGQTAEVVLSIEQAEYETDQIDTTQNFAKGTKIYWDNINKRFTETETGNRLAGIVTQSKDANNVICFILAPQV
;
A
#
# COMPACT_ATOMS: atom_id res chain seq x y z
N MET A 1 10.43 26.48 -15.58
CA MET A 1 10.88 27.58 -14.68
C MET A 1 9.71 27.94 -13.80
N ALA A 2 9.91 28.13 -12.49
CA ALA A 2 8.86 28.69 -11.62
C ALA A 2 8.56 30.13 -12.10
N TYR A 3 7.28 30.50 -12.11
CA TYR A 3 6.83 31.78 -12.65
C TYR A 3 7.20 32.92 -11.68
N VAL A 4 7.89 33.95 -12.19
CA VAL A 4 8.33 35.09 -11.36
C VAL A 4 7.14 36.03 -11.13
N GLY A 5 6.74 36.20 -9.87
CA GLY A 5 5.64 37.09 -9.47
C GLY A 5 4.51 36.41 -8.67
N GLN A 6 4.62 35.12 -8.34
CA GLN A 6 3.61 34.40 -7.58
C GLN A 6 3.81 34.54 -6.06
N PRO A 7 2.76 34.89 -5.27
CA PRO A 7 2.83 34.96 -3.81
C PRO A 7 2.76 33.59 -3.12
N ILE A 8 2.46 32.52 -3.87
CA ILE A 8 2.38 31.14 -3.41
C ILE A 8 3.57 30.34 -3.98
N PRO A 9 4.30 29.58 -3.15
CA PRO A 9 5.35 28.71 -3.64
C PRO A 9 4.80 27.66 -4.61
N THR A 10 5.43 27.52 -5.78
CA THR A 10 5.21 26.40 -6.70
C THR A 10 6.47 25.55 -6.81
N THR A 11 6.31 24.23 -6.99
CA THR A 11 7.40 23.26 -7.21
C THR A 11 7.41 22.80 -8.67
N VAL A 12 8.56 22.81 -9.33
CA VAL A 12 8.70 22.31 -10.72
C VAL A 12 9.46 20.99 -10.69
N TYR A 13 8.91 19.95 -11.34
CA TYR A 13 9.56 18.65 -11.52
C TYR A 13 9.87 18.42 -13.00
N ASN A 14 11.11 18.71 -13.42
CA ASN A 14 11.59 18.36 -14.76
C ASN A 14 12.46 17.10 -14.66
N VAL A 15 11.96 15.95 -15.10
CA VAL A 15 12.72 14.69 -15.10
C VAL A 15 13.00 14.27 -16.53
N ASN A 16 14.25 14.46 -16.98
CA ASN A 16 14.72 13.97 -18.26
C ASN A 16 15.67 12.79 -18.03
N ALA A 17 15.15 11.71 -17.45
CA ALA A 17 15.90 10.51 -17.10
C ALA A 17 15.02 9.27 -17.25
N GLY A 18 15.58 8.18 -17.79
CA GLY A 18 14.88 6.90 -17.90
C GLY A 18 14.54 6.27 -16.55
N LYS A 19 15.22 6.68 -15.47
CA LYS A 19 14.95 6.28 -14.09
C LYS A 19 14.59 7.50 -13.25
N VAL A 20 13.42 7.47 -12.62
CA VAL A 20 12.88 8.57 -11.80
C VAL A 20 13.05 8.29 -10.30
N SER A 21 13.01 7.01 -9.89
CA SER A 21 13.10 6.57 -8.50
C SER A 21 13.51 5.09 -8.44
N ASP A 22 13.92 4.61 -7.26
CA ASP A 22 14.11 3.18 -6.98
C ASP A 22 12.78 2.42 -6.83
N GLY A 23 11.64 3.12 -6.89
CA GLY A 23 10.32 2.49 -6.88
C GLY A 23 9.93 1.92 -5.51
N LYS A 24 10.53 2.42 -4.42
CA LYS A 24 10.20 2.00 -3.03
C LYS A 24 8.86 2.53 -2.54
N SER A 25 8.39 3.62 -3.14
CA SER A 25 7.09 4.19 -2.87
C SER A 25 6.49 4.73 -4.16
N VAL A 26 5.17 4.68 -4.26
CA VAL A 26 4.43 5.18 -5.42
C VAL A 26 3.30 6.08 -4.95
N ARG A 27 3.06 7.16 -5.69
CA ARG A 27 1.90 8.01 -5.48
C ARG A 27 0.75 7.47 -6.32
N VAL A 28 -0.40 7.26 -5.69
CA VAL A 28 -1.61 6.67 -6.29
C VAL A 28 -2.81 7.53 -6.00
N THR A 29 -3.84 7.36 -6.83
CA THR A 29 -5.12 8.06 -6.74
C THR A 29 -6.03 7.37 -5.74
N VAL A 30 -6.61 8.15 -4.83
CA VAL A 30 -7.67 7.72 -3.92
C VAL A 30 -9.02 8.09 -4.56
N PRO A 31 -9.91 7.12 -4.81
CA PRO A 31 -11.23 7.40 -5.37
C PRO A 31 -12.11 8.14 -4.37
N GLU A 32 -13.26 8.65 -4.82
CA GLU A 32 -14.22 9.33 -3.95
C GLU A 32 -14.80 8.41 -2.85
N ASN A 33 -15.35 9.01 -1.80
CA ASN A 33 -15.99 8.30 -0.67
C ASN A 33 -15.11 7.21 -0.02
N THR A 34 -13.80 7.45 0.04
CA THR A 34 -12.82 6.48 0.53
C THR A 34 -12.07 7.06 1.72
N THR A 35 -11.89 6.23 2.75
CA THR A 35 -11.01 6.55 3.87
C THR A 35 -9.80 5.63 3.83
N ILE A 36 -8.63 6.25 3.77
CA ILE A 36 -7.32 5.63 3.84
C ILE A 36 -6.70 6.01 5.17
N GLU A 37 -6.19 5.02 5.89
CA GLU A 37 -5.54 5.19 7.18
C GLU A 37 -4.05 4.89 7.04
N ALA A 38 -3.21 5.77 7.61
CA ALA A 38 -1.77 5.52 7.67
C ALA A 38 -1.46 4.21 8.40
N GLY A 39 -0.47 3.47 7.91
CA GLY A 39 -0.06 2.18 8.47
C GLY A 39 -0.91 0.99 8.00
N LYS A 40 -1.99 1.22 7.25
CA LYS A 40 -2.83 0.16 6.68
C LYS A 40 -2.46 -0.10 5.22
N PHE A 41 -2.71 -1.31 4.75
CA PHE A 41 -2.48 -1.78 3.39
C PHE A 41 -3.69 -1.53 2.50
N TYR A 42 -3.40 -1.14 1.27
CA TYR A 42 -4.39 -0.89 0.23
C TYR A 42 -3.88 -1.35 -1.13
N MET A 43 -4.81 -1.73 -1.99
CA MET A 43 -4.56 -1.96 -3.42
C MET A 43 -5.21 -0.85 -4.24
N LEU A 44 -4.41 0.08 -4.74
CA LEU A 44 -4.85 1.26 -5.51
C LEU A 44 -3.99 1.39 -6.76
N ASP A 45 -4.61 1.77 -7.88
CA ASP A 45 -3.95 1.88 -9.20
C ASP A 45 -3.11 0.65 -9.60
N GLY A 46 -3.49 -0.54 -9.12
CA GLY A 46 -2.78 -1.80 -9.35
C GLY A 46 -1.62 -2.09 -8.40
N PHE A 47 -1.25 -1.16 -7.51
CA PHE A 47 -0.18 -1.32 -6.53
C PHE A 47 -0.72 -1.75 -5.18
N LEU A 48 -0.09 -2.75 -4.57
CA LEU A 48 -0.36 -3.15 -3.19
C LEU A 48 0.74 -2.59 -2.29
N GLY A 49 0.39 -1.78 -1.30
CA GLY A 49 1.36 -1.21 -0.38
C GLY A 49 0.75 -0.64 0.89
N CYS A 50 1.62 -0.27 1.84
CA CYS A 50 1.25 0.35 3.10
C CYS A 50 1.10 1.87 2.92
N ALA A 51 -0.02 2.44 3.34
CA ALA A 51 -0.27 3.87 3.25
C ALA A 51 0.59 4.65 4.24
N MET A 52 1.33 5.64 3.73
CA MET A 52 2.22 6.47 4.55
C MET A 52 1.49 7.64 5.23
N GLN A 53 0.24 7.90 4.82
CA GLN A 53 -0.55 9.04 5.27
C GLN A 53 -2.04 8.70 5.21
N SER A 54 -2.82 9.25 6.14
CA SER A 54 -4.27 9.12 6.13
C SER A 54 -4.89 10.15 5.18
N VAL A 55 -5.92 9.73 4.44
CA VAL A 55 -6.64 10.57 3.48
C VAL A 55 -8.11 10.18 3.51
N THR A 56 -8.99 11.17 3.61
CA THR A 56 -10.44 10.96 3.49
C THR A 56 -10.96 11.75 2.30
N THR A 57 -11.64 11.09 1.38
CA THR A 57 -12.30 11.71 0.24
C THR A 57 -13.82 11.69 0.42
N GLY A 58 -14.47 12.81 0.13
CA GLY A 58 -15.93 12.90 0.04
C GLY A 58 -16.45 12.63 -1.38
N ALA A 59 -17.76 12.80 -1.58
CA ALA A 59 -18.38 12.71 -2.89
C ALA A 59 -17.79 13.76 -3.86
N GLY A 60 -17.43 13.35 -5.07
CA GLY A 60 -16.81 14.18 -6.10
C GLY A 60 -15.36 14.60 -5.82
N GLN A 61 -14.73 14.08 -4.77
CA GLN A 61 -13.35 14.40 -4.40
C GLN A 61 -12.43 13.22 -4.68
N THR A 62 -11.31 13.48 -5.34
CA THR A 62 -10.17 12.57 -5.40
C THR A 62 -9.01 13.19 -4.67
N ALA A 63 -8.12 12.34 -4.16
CA ALA A 63 -6.90 12.76 -3.50
C ALA A 63 -5.75 11.85 -3.92
N GLU A 64 -4.53 12.23 -3.53
CA GLU A 64 -3.36 11.40 -3.74
C GLU A 64 -2.87 10.84 -2.40
N VAL A 65 -2.48 9.58 -2.39
CA VAL A 65 -1.81 8.94 -1.25
C VAL A 65 -0.51 8.31 -1.72
N VAL A 66 0.48 8.25 -0.82
CA VAL A 66 1.72 7.53 -1.07
C VAL A 66 1.64 6.15 -0.43
N LEU A 67 1.83 5.12 -1.24
CA LEU A 67 1.98 3.74 -0.79
C LEU A 67 3.46 3.36 -0.75
N SER A 68 3.91 2.81 0.38
CA SER A 68 5.18 2.08 0.47
C SER A 68 5.00 0.71 -0.17
N ILE A 69 5.79 0.47 -1.22
CA ILE A 69 5.77 -0.77 -2.02
C ILE A 69 7.14 -1.46 -2.00
N GLU A 70 8.05 -0.99 -1.14
CA GLU A 70 9.37 -1.58 -0.96
C GLU A 70 9.25 -3.04 -0.54
N GLN A 71 10.13 -3.88 -1.07
CA GLN A 71 10.33 -5.25 -0.62
C GLN A 71 11.02 -5.23 0.75
N ALA A 72 10.23 -4.96 1.78
CA ALA A 72 10.63 -4.92 3.17
C ALA A 72 9.73 -5.86 3.99
N GLU A 73 10.15 -6.10 5.22
CA GLU A 73 9.30 -6.73 6.22
C GLU A 73 8.33 -5.69 6.79
N TYR A 74 7.05 -6.06 6.84
CA TYR A 74 5.99 -5.24 7.41
C TYR A 74 5.26 -6.03 8.49
N GLU A 75 4.80 -5.29 9.49
CA GLU A 75 3.89 -5.77 10.52
C GLU A 75 2.45 -5.38 10.16
N THR A 76 1.48 -6.28 10.36
CA THR A 76 0.07 -5.96 10.13
C THR A 76 -0.87 -6.85 10.92
N ASP A 77 -2.02 -6.27 11.28
CA ASP A 77 -3.20 -6.93 11.85
C ASP A 77 -4.33 -7.11 10.82
N GLN A 78 -4.15 -6.65 9.58
CA GLN A 78 -5.17 -6.71 8.52
C GLN A 78 -5.23 -8.10 7.89
N ILE A 79 -5.58 -9.11 8.67
CA ILE A 79 -5.55 -10.51 8.27
C ILE A 79 -6.91 -11.19 8.47
N ASP A 80 -7.14 -12.31 7.79
CA ASP A 80 -8.22 -13.22 8.16
C ASP A 80 -7.88 -13.98 9.45
N THR A 81 -8.39 -13.52 10.60
CA THR A 81 -8.06 -14.09 11.91
C THR A 81 -8.45 -15.56 12.06
N THR A 82 -9.29 -16.12 11.17
CA THR A 82 -9.64 -17.54 11.15
C THR A 82 -8.53 -18.44 10.58
N GLN A 83 -7.58 -17.87 9.85
CA GLN A 83 -6.47 -18.56 9.20
C GLN A 83 -5.21 -18.57 10.07
N ASN A 84 -4.23 -19.42 9.73
CA ASN A 84 -3.13 -19.74 10.64
C ASN A 84 -1.95 -18.76 10.53
N PHE A 85 -1.59 -18.37 9.30
CA PHE A 85 -0.42 -17.53 9.00
C PHE A 85 0.86 -18.06 9.63
N ALA A 86 1.21 -19.31 9.32
CA ALA A 86 2.47 -19.87 9.77
C ALA A 86 3.66 -19.21 9.05
N LYS A 87 4.80 -19.08 9.74
CA LYS A 87 6.06 -18.66 9.12
C LYS A 87 6.39 -19.48 7.87
N GLY A 88 6.71 -18.80 6.78
CA GLY A 88 6.98 -19.39 5.47
C GLY A 88 5.75 -19.56 4.58
N THR A 89 4.54 -19.33 5.09
CA THR A 89 3.32 -19.39 4.28
C THR A 89 3.23 -18.21 3.32
N LYS A 90 2.82 -18.48 2.07
CA LYS A 90 2.45 -17.43 1.11
C LYS A 90 1.11 -16.82 1.52
N ILE A 91 1.04 -15.50 1.45
CA ILE A 91 -0.19 -14.76 1.72
C ILE A 91 -0.58 -13.93 0.50
N TYR A 92 -1.87 -13.66 0.41
CA TYR A 92 -2.52 -13.02 -0.72
C TYR A 92 -3.37 -11.86 -0.21
N TRP A 93 -3.55 -10.83 -1.03
CA TRP A 93 -4.44 -9.71 -0.75
C TRP A 93 -5.84 -10.00 -1.27
N ASP A 94 -6.79 -10.07 -0.34
CA ASP A 94 -8.22 -10.12 -0.64
C ASP A 94 -8.75 -8.70 -0.81
N ASN A 95 -8.94 -8.30 -2.07
CA ASN A 95 -9.42 -6.96 -2.38
C ASN A 95 -10.92 -6.76 -2.10
N ILE A 96 -11.68 -7.82 -1.83
CA ILE A 96 -13.09 -7.73 -1.44
C ILE A 96 -13.17 -7.42 0.05
N ASN A 97 -12.50 -8.22 0.88
CA ASN A 97 -12.53 -8.08 2.33
C ASN A 97 -11.45 -7.13 2.90
N LYS A 98 -10.59 -6.57 2.04
CA LYS A 98 -9.53 -5.60 2.37
C LYS A 98 -8.56 -6.10 3.45
N ARG A 99 -8.14 -7.36 3.33
CA ARG A 99 -7.28 -8.05 4.30
C ARG A 99 -6.39 -9.09 3.62
N PHE A 100 -5.32 -9.50 4.28
CA PHE A 100 -4.49 -10.63 3.89
C PHE A 100 -5.16 -11.95 4.20
N THR A 101 -4.90 -12.95 3.36
CA THR A 101 -5.43 -14.31 3.46
C THR A 101 -4.42 -15.33 2.94
N GLU A 102 -4.49 -16.58 3.42
CA GLU A 102 -3.79 -17.74 2.87
C GLU A 102 -4.47 -18.29 1.60
N THR A 103 -5.63 -17.75 1.20
CA THR A 103 -6.38 -18.20 0.01
C THR A 103 -5.85 -17.58 -1.27
N GLU A 104 -5.32 -18.42 -2.17
CA GLU A 104 -4.77 -17.98 -3.46
C GLU A 104 -5.86 -17.60 -4.48
N THR A 105 -6.90 -18.42 -4.61
CA THR A 105 -7.87 -18.30 -5.71
C THR A 105 -8.58 -16.94 -5.68
N GLY A 106 -8.39 -16.16 -6.75
CA GLY A 106 -9.01 -14.84 -6.91
C GLY A 106 -8.29 -13.69 -6.20
N ASN A 107 -7.17 -13.96 -5.52
CA ASN A 107 -6.43 -12.97 -4.74
C ASN A 107 -5.02 -12.73 -5.30
N ARG A 108 -4.48 -11.53 -5.10
CA ARG A 108 -3.12 -11.15 -5.55
C ARG A 108 -2.09 -11.69 -4.57
N LEU A 109 -1.03 -12.36 -5.04
CA LEU A 109 0.10 -12.72 -4.16
C LEU A 109 0.66 -11.46 -3.50
N ALA A 110 0.70 -11.46 -2.17
CA ALA A 110 1.10 -10.31 -1.38
C ALA A 110 2.47 -10.49 -0.73
N GLY A 111 2.86 -11.71 -0.37
CA GLY A 111 4.13 -11.91 0.32
C GLY A 111 4.29 -13.28 0.96
N ILE A 112 5.28 -13.37 1.85
CA ILE A 112 5.57 -14.58 2.63
C ILE A 112 5.70 -14.19 4.10
N VAL A 113 5.01 -14.93 4.98
CA VAL A 113 5.07 -14.70 6.43
C VAL A 113 6.47 -14.97 6.97
N THR A 114 6.99 -14.03 7.75
CA THR A 114 8.31 -14.12 8.41
C THR A 114 8.19 -14.35 9.91
N GLN A 115 7.07 -13.92 10.50
CA GLN A 115 6.66 -14.19 11.89
C GLN A 115 5.19 -14.61 11.93
N SER A 116 4.94 -15.76 12.55
CA SER A 116 3.57 -16.28 12.70
C SER A 116 2.69 -15.35 13.52
N LYS A 117 1.37 -15.50 13.33
CA LYS A 117 0.33 -14.76 14.06
C LYS A 117 0.53 -14.83 15.57
N ASP A 118 0.58 -13.68 16.23
CA ASP A 118 0.68 -13.55 17.67
C ASP A 118 -0.71 -13.58 18.36
N ALA A 119 -0.74 -13.38 19.69
CA ALA A 119 -1.98 -13.35 20.47
C ALA A 119 -2.90 -12.16 20.11
N ASN A 120 -2.38 -11.12 19.47
CA ASN A 120 -3.13 -9.93 19.03
C ASN A 120 -3.58 -10.02 17.57
N ASN A 121 -3.37 -11.17 16.90
CA ASN A 121 -3.60 -11.37 15.48
C ASN A 121 -2.69 -10.51 14.58
N VAL A 122 -1.48 -10.22 15.04
CA VAL A 122 -0.47 -9.51 14.27
C VAL A 122 0.50 -10.51 13.64
N ILE A 123 0.87 -10.29 12.38
CA ILE A 123 1.90 -11.05 11.66
C ILE A 123 3.01 -10.11 11.20
N CYS A 124 4.20 -10.66 10.98
CA CYS A 124 5.21 -10.02 10.11
C CYS A 124 5.33 -10.81 8.80
N PHE A 125 5.52 -10.10 7.69
CA PHE A 125 5.71 -10.71 6.38
C PHE A 125 6.59 -9.84 5.49
N ILE A 126 7.27 -10.46 4.53
CA ILE A 126 7.99 -9.75 3.47
C ILE A 126 7.04 -9.49 2.29
N LEU A 127 6.88 -8.23 1.88
CA LEU A 127 6.03 -7.85 0.75
C LEU A 127 6.62 -8.38 -0.57
N ALA A 128 5.80 -8.99 -1.40
CA ALA A 128 6.20 -9.47 -2.71
C ALA A 128 6.48 -8.29 -3.67
N PRO A 129 7.35 -8.48 -4.68
CA PRO A 129 7.55 -7.48 -5.73
C PRO A 129 6.23 -7.14 -6.44
N GLN A 130 6.10 -5.88 -6.88
CA GLN A 130 4.95 -5.47 -7.66
C GLN A 130 5.01 -6.13 -9.05
N VAL A 131 3.95 -6.86 -9.39
CA VAL A 131 3.66 -7.46 -10.71
C VAL A 131 2.61 -6.66 -11.46
#